data_AF-A0A931TKJ6-F1
#
_entry.id   AF-A0A931TKJ6-F1
#
_cell.length_a   1.000
_cell.length_b   1.000
_cell.length_c   1.000
_cell.angle_alpha   90.00
_cell.angle_beta   90.00
_cell.angle_gamma   90.00
#
_symmetry.space_group_name_H-M   'P 1'
#
loop_
_entity.id
_entity.type
_entity.pdbx_description
1 polymer ?
#
loop_
_entity_poly.entity_id
_entity_poly.type
_entity_poly.pdbx_seq_one_letter_code
_entity_poly.pdbx_strand_id
1 'polypeptide(L)'
;MVRFLALDIDGTLLNSRWELPAENIDAVAACVEAGVEVALVTGRRFDFARPVMDELRVPLTMIVSNGAVVKDRFGATLARRVLDRETARRVLALSEGWRDCAGLLFDRSHDVQIVFARIDPADEQRQRFYEVNRHAIAERPLESCLDEEPVQIMYSGPLGRMRALHEHLQKGGQSHFSHAAKEKCDCPPFSVSRCCSSPACRS
;
A
#
# COMPACT_ATOMS: atom_id res chain seq x y z
N MET A 1 13.57 5.41 -28.37
CA MET A 1 12.90 4.10 -28.21
C MET A 1 12.61 3.92 -26.74
N VAL A 2 11.37 3.57 -26.39
CA VAL A 2 10.98 3.27 -24.99
C VAL A 2 11.39 1.83 -24.69
N ARG A 3 11.97 1.59 -23.52
CA ARG A 3 12.41 0.25 -23.07
C ARG A 3 11.68 -0.23 -21.82
N PHE A 4 11.03 0.67 -21.11
CA PHE A 4 10.36 0.40 -19.86
C PHE A 4 9.11 1.27 -19.73
N LEU A 5 8.02 0.69 -19.26
CA LEU A 5 6.74 1.35 -19.05
C LEU A 5 6.26 1.10 -17.62
N ALA A 6 6.21 2.15 -16.82
CA ALA A 6 5.63 2.14 -15.48
C ALA A 6 4.21 2.74 -15.52
N LEU A 7 3.22 1.99 -15.05
CA LEU A 7 1.81 2.40 -15.07
C LEU A 7 1.22 2.38 -13.67
N ASP A 8 0.58 3.48 -13.27
CA ASP A 8 -0.31 3.43 -12.12
C ASP A 8 -1.62 2.71 -12.46
N ILE A 9 -2.29 2.20 -11.44
CA ILE A 9 -3.58 1.52 -11.55
C ILE A 9 -4.72 2.53 -11.40
N ASP A 10 -4.78 3.22 -10.26
CA ASP A 10 -5.95 4.00 -9.86
C ASP A 10 -6.03 5.32 -10.64
N GLY A 11 -7.02 5.48 -11.51
CA GLY A 11 -7.17 6.71 -12.30
C GLY A 11 -6.16 6.85 -13.45
N THR A 12 -5.40 5.80 -13.74
CA THR A 12 -4.53 5.70 -14.91
C THR A 12 -4.95 4.52 -15.76
N LEU A 13 -4.75 3.29 -15.28
CA LEU A 13 -5.12 2.08 -15.99
C LEU A 13 -6.61 1.75 -15.85
N LEU A 14 -7.19 1.98 -14.67
CA LEU A 14 -8.62 1.80 -14.41
C LEU A 14 -9.41 3.07 -14.76
N ASN A 15 -10.61 2.88 -15.31
CA ASN A 15 -11.53 3.97 -15.58
C ASN A 15 -12.23 4.47 -14.29
N SER A 16 -13.10 5.48 -14.41
CA SER A 16 -13.84 6.05 -13.27
C SER A 16 -14.82 5.08 -12.61
N ARG A 17 -15.14 3.96 -13.26
CA ARG A 17 -15.96 2.86 -12.74
C ARG A 17 -15.11 1.72 -12.16
N TRP A 18 -13.80 1.90 -12.06
CA TRP A 18 -12.84 0.90 -11.55
C TRP A 18 -12.74 -0.37 -12.41
N GLU A 19 -13.11 -0.26 -13.68
CA GLU A 19 -12.98 -1.32 -14.66
C GLU A 19 -11.68 -1.13 -15.45
N LEU A 20 -11.10 -2.22 -15.93
CA LEU A 20 -9.98 -2.20 -16.86
C LEU A 20 -10.52 -2.21 -18.30
N PRO A 21 -10.42 -1.10 -19.06
CA PRO A 21 -10.92 -1.06 -20.43
C PRO A 21 -10.12 -1.99 -21.34
N ALA A 22 -10.79 -2.65 -22.29
CA ALA A 22 -10.14 -3.55 -23.26
C ALA A 22 -9.02 -2.83 -24.05
N GLU A 23 -9.25 -1.58 -24.43
CA GLU A 23 -8.26 -0.74 -25.11
C GLU A 23 -6.95 -0.60 -24.33
N ASN A 24 -7.03 -0.53 -22.99
CA ASN A 24 -5.85 -0.45 -22.12
C ASN A 24 -5.14 -1.81 -22.03
N ILE A 25 -5.89 -2.92 -22.02
CA ILE A 25 -5.31 -4.27 -22.05
C ILE A 25 -4.52 -4.46 -23.36
N ASP A 26 -5.13 -4.14 -24.49
CA ASP A 26 -4.52 -4.27 -25.81
C ASP A 26 -3.28 -3.39 -25.94
N ALA A 27 -3.31 -2.16 -25.43
CA ALA A 27 -2.17 -1.25 -25.45
C ALA A 27 -1.00 -1.77 -24.62
N VAL A 28 -1.26 -2.33 -23.44
CA VAL A 28 -0.23 -2.93 -22.59
C VAL A 28 0.36 -4.18 -23.26
N ALA A 29 -0.49 -5.02 -23.87
CA ALA A 29 -0.05 -6.20 -24.59
C ALA A 29 0.87 -5.84 -25.77
N ALA A 30 0.49 -4.84 -26.57
CA ALA A 30 1.32 -4.35 -27.68
C ALA A 30 2.69 -3.83 -27.23
N CYS A 31 2.77 -3.19 -26.04
CA CYS A 31 4.05 -2.76 -25.48
C CYS A 31 4.95 -3.95 -25.15
N VAL A 32 4.40 -4.99 -24.51
CA VAL A 32 5.14 -6.20 -24.16
C VAL A 32 5.59 -6.95 -25.42
N GLU A 33 4.74 -7.06 -26.43
CA GLU A 33 5.09 -7.66 -27.74
C GLU A 33 6.21 -6.89 -28.45
N ALA A 34 6.26 -5.57 -28.29
CA ALA A 34 7.35 -4.73 -28.79
C ALA A 34 8.65 -4.84 -27.96
N GLY A 35 8.70 -5.70 -26.94
CA GLY A 35 9.87 -5.91 -26.09
C GLY A 35 10.06 -4.84 -25.01
N VAL A 36 9.01 -4.06 -24.71
CA VAL A 36 9.02 -3.10 -23.60
C VAL A 36 8.73 -3.84 -22.30
N GLU A 37 9.57 -3.66 -21.29
CA GLU A 37 9.31 -4.19 -19.96
C GLU A 37 8.25 -3.34 -19.25
N VAL A 38 7.25 -3.99 -18.66
CA VAL A 38 6.11 -3.31 -18.03
C VAL A 38 6.11 -3.54 -16.51
N ALA A 39 5.86 -2.49 -15.75
CA ALA A 39 5.61 -2.56 -14.33
C ALA A 39 4.33 -1.82 -13.93
N LEU A 40 3.51 -2.44 -13.08
CA LEU A 40 2.43 -1.74 -12.39
C LEU A 40 2.97 -1.09 -11.11
N VAL A 41 2.73 0.20 -10.94
CA VAL A 41 3.22 1.00 -9.81
C VAL A 41 2.03 1.57 -9.06
N THR A 42 1.71 1.03 -7.89
CA THR A 42 0.47 1.38 -7.18
C THR A 42 0.66 1.54 -5.68
N GLY A 43 -0.21 2.35 -5.08
CA GLY A 43 -0.39 2.42 -3.64
C GLY A 43 -1.13 1.21 -3.04
N ARG A 44 -1.78 0.39 -3.87
CA ARG A 44 -2.47 -0.83 -3.44
C ARG A 44 -1.47 -1.84 -2.86
N ARG A 45 -1.92 -2.69 -1.94
CA ARG A 45 -1.22 -3.93 -1.58
C ARG A 45 -1.22 -4.91 -2.76
N PHE A 46 -0.27 -5.83 -2.80
CA PHE A 46 -0.21 -6.91 -3.78
C PHE A 46 -1.57 -7.59 -4.01
N ASP A 47 -2.25 -8.07 -2.97
CA ASP A 47 -3.52 -8.80 -3.13
C ASP A 47 -4.63 -7.96 -3.77
N PHE A 48 -4.61 -6.64 -3.59
CA PHE A 48 -5.58 -5.72 -4.20
C PHE A 48 -5.20 -5.26 -5.62
N ALA A 49 -3.93 -5.39 -5.97
CA ALA A 49 -3.42 -5.10 -7.30
C ALA A 49 -3.42 -6.34 -8.20
N ARG A 50 -3.37 -7.54 -7.60
CA ARG A 50 -3.32 -8.83 -8.29
C ARG A 50 -4.46 -9.05 -9.29
N PRO A 51 -5.75 -8.74 -8.99
CA PRO A 51 -6.81 -8.93 -9.96
C PRO A 51 -6.59 -8.15 -11.27
N VAL A 52 -6.05 -6.93 -11.18
CA VAL A 52 -5.72 -6.10 -12.34
C VAL A 52 -4.56 -6.70 -13.15
N MET A 53 -3.52 -7.20 -12.46
CA MET A 53 -2.42 -7.93 -13.11
C MET A 53 -2.92 -9.18 -13.83
N ASP A 54 -3.79 -9.97 -13.18
CA ASP A 54 -4.33 -11.20 -13.73
C ASP A 54 -5.21 -10.93 -14.98
N GLU A 55 -5.91 -9.79 -15.01
CA GLU A 55 -6.72 -9.34 -16.15
C GLU A 55 -5.88 -8.87 -17.35
N LEU A 56 -4.73 -8.22 -17.11
CA LEU A 56 -3.80 -7.79 -18.18
C LEU A 56 -3.14 -8.97 -18.92
N ARG A 57 -3.01 -10.14 -18.28
CA ARG A 57 -2.51 -11.40 -18.88
C ARG A 57 -1.11 -11.34 -19.51
N VAL A 58 -0.31 -10.34 -19.18
CA VAL A 58 1.08 -10.18 -19.66
C VAL A 58 2.11 -10.35 -18.53
N PRO A 59 3.35 -10.72 -18.83
CA PRO A 59 4.43 -10.66 -17.85
C PRO A 59 4.68 -9.21 -17.43
N LEU A 60 4.60 -8.94 -16.12
CA LEU A 60 4.88 -7.63 -15.56
C LEU A 60 5.44 -7.72 -14.14
N THR A 61 6.10 -6.66 -13.71
CA THR A 61 6.59 -6.48 -12.33
C THR A 61 5.60 -5.65 -11.52
N MET A 62 5.41 -6.00 -10.25
CA MET A 62 4.48 -5.31 -9.35
C MET A 62 5.26 -4.46 -8.34
N ILE A 63 5.13 -3.14 -8.42
CA ILE A 63 5.64 -2.17 -7.45
C ILE A 63 4.44 -1.68 -6.62
N VAL A 64 4.29 -2.22 -5.42
CA VAL A 64 3.08 -2.10 -4.58
C VAL A 64 3.38 -1.38 -3.26
N SER A 65 2.33 -1.06 -2.50
CA SER A 65 2.42 -0.36 -1.22
C SER A 65 3.23 0.95 -1.33
N ASN A 66 2.88 1.79 -2.32
CA ASN A 66 3.55 3.05 -2.63
C ASN A 66 5.05 2.87 -2.97
N GLY A 67 5.39 1.75 -3.58
CA GLY A 67 6.77 1.38 -3.94
C GLY A 67 7.60 0.82 -2.80
N ALA A 68 6.99 0.50 -1.65
CA ALA A 68 7.68 -0.15 -0.56
C ALA A 68 7.97 -1.62 -0.83
N VAL A 69 7.22 -2.30 -1.72
CA VAL A 69 7.42 -3.71 -2.03
C VAL A 69 7.42 -3.92 -3.55
N VAL A 70 8.39 -4.68 -4.04
CA VAL A 70 8.49 -5.13 -5.43
C VAL A 70 8.29 -6.63 -5.45
N LYS A 71 7.31 -7.09 -6.23
CA LYS A 71 6.97 -8.50 -6.40
C LYS A 71 7.00 -8.89 -7.86
N ASP A 72 7.32 -10.16 -8.11
CA ASP A 72 7.08 -10.76 -9.41
C ASP A 72 5.58 -11.09 -9.59
N ARG A 73 5.23 -11.59 -10.78
CA ARG A 73 3.86 -12.01 -11.12
C ARG A 73 3.33 -13.18 -10.28
N PHE A 74 4.19 -13.91 -9.59
CA PHE A 74 3.83 -15.05 -8.74
C PHE A 74 3.70 -14.65 -7.27
N GLY A 75 3.98 -13.39 -6.93
CA GLY A 75 3.92 -12.85 -5.58
C GLY A 75 5.20 -12.98 -4.78
N ALA A 76 6.29 -13.50 -5.37
CA ALA A 76 7.58 -13.55 -4.71
C ALA A 76 8.15 -12.14 -4.58
N THR A 77 8.59 -11.78 -3.38
CA THR A 77 9.19 -10.47 -3.12
C THR A 77 10.60 -10.42 -3.72
N LEU A 78 10.79 -9.52 -4.68
CA LEU A 78 12.07 -9.22 -5.32
C LEU A 78 12.85 -8.16 -4.53
N ALA A 79 12.15 -7.17 -3.97
CA ALA A 79 12.73 -6.15 -3.13
C ALA A 79 11.68 -5.59 -2.15
N ARG A 80 12.11 -5.10 -0.99
CA ARG A 80 11.23 -4.40 -0.06
C ARG A 80 11.98 -3.32 0.73
N ARG A 81 11.23 -2.32 1.17
CA ARG A 81 11.64 -1.25 2.06
C ARG A 81 10.70 -1.22 3.23
N VAL A 82 11.26 -1.50 4.40
CA VAL A 82 10.53 -1.53 5.67
C VAL A 82 10.84 -0.30 6.51
N LEU A 83 9.96 -0.02 7.45
CA LEU A 83 10.20 0.90 8.55
C LEU A 83 11.00 0.15 9.61
N ASP A 84 12.15 0.70 9.99
CA ASP A 84 12.90 0.19 11.13
C ASP A 84 12.05 0.28 12.41
N ARG A 85 12.31 -0.61 13.36
CA ARG A 85 11.48 -0.78 14.56
C ARG A 85 11.42 0.49 15.41
N GLU A 86 12.53 1.22 15.49
CA GLU A 86 12.61 2.46 16.28
C GLU A 86 11.73 3.54 15.65
N THR A 87 11.83 3.72 14.34
CA THR A 87 10.93 4.56 13.56
C THR A 87 9.47 4.18 13.79
N ALA A 88 9.14 2.89 13.67
CA ALA A 88 7.77 2.44 13.82
C ALA A 88 7.23 2.76 15.24
N ARG A 89 8.02 2.49 16.29
CA ARG A 89 7.66 2.86 17.67
C ARG A 89 7.45 4.36 17.82
N ARG A 90 8.35 5.17 17.26
CA ARG A 90 8.26 6.63 17.34
C ARG A 90 6.99 7.16 16.68
N VAL A 91 6.65 6.65 15.49
CA VAL A 91 5.42 7.05 14.79
C VAL A 91 4.20 6.64 15.61
N LEU A 92 4.15 5.42 16.13
CA LEU A 92 3.03 4.97 16.97
C LEU A 92 2.86 5.79 18.26
N ALA A 93 3.97 6.21 18.88
CA ALA A 93 3.95 7.08 20.05
C ALA A 93 3.44 8.50 19.72
N LEU A 94 3.85 9.07 18.58
CA LEU A 94 3.36 10.37 18.12
C LEU A 94 1.87 10.33 17.75
N SER A 95 1.37 9.18 17.30
CA SER A 95 -0.03 9.00 16.90
C SER A 95 -0.89 8.36 18.00
N GLU A 96 -0.53 8.47 19.27
CA GLU A 96 -1.22 7.76 20.37
C GLU A 96 -2.74 8.03 20.38
N GLY A 97 -3.14 9.29 20.14
CA GLY A 97 -4.55 9.70 20.04
C GLY A 97 -5.34 9.09 18.86
N TRP A 98 -4.67 8.40 17.94
CA TRP A 98 -5.20 7.72 16.75
C TRP A 98 -4.91 6.22 16.75
N ARG A 99 -4.51 5.65 17.87
CA ARG A 99 -4.14 4.22 17.94
C ARG A 99 -5.30 3.30 17.55
N ASP A 100 -6.53 3.64 17.88
CA ASP A 100 -7.75 2.89 17.54
C ASP A 100 -7.98 2.70 16.03
N CYS A 101 -7.47 3.62 15.21
CA CYS A 101 -7.53 3.53 13.75
C CYS A 101 -6.24 3.04 13.09
N ALA A 102 -5.21 2.70 13.87
CA ALA A 102 -3.90 2.31 13.35
C ALA A 102 -3.82 0.82 13.00
N GLY A 103 -3.01 0.50 12.00
CA GLY A 103 -2.61 -0.85 11.64
C GLY A 103 -1.21 -0.92 11.05
N LEU A 104 -0.58 -2.09 11.18
CA LEU A 104 0.72 -2.41 10.60
C LEU A 104 0.53 -3.31 9.39
N LEU A 105 1.23 -3.02 8.29
CA LEU A 105 1.35 -3.94 7.15
C LEU A 105 2.73 -4.61 7.17
N PHE A 106 2.75 -5.91 6.97
CA PHE A 106 3.94 -6.74 6.81
C PHE A 106 3.93 -7.41 5.44
N ASP A 107 5.12 -7.61 4.86
CA ASP A 107 5.29 -8.41 3.65
C ASP A 107 5.54 -9.88 4.03
N ARG A 108 4.45 -10.61 4.28
CA ARG A 108 4.44 -12.03 4.66
C ARG A 108 3.84 -12.87 3.54
N SER A 109 4.34 -14.09 3.38
CA SER A 109 3.92 -14.96 2.28
C SER A 109 2.48 -15.46 2.43
N HIS A 110 2.00 -15.82 3.64
CA HIS A 110 0.64 -16.41 3.73
C HIS A 110 -0.18 -16.10 4.99
N ASP A 111 0.37 -15.62 6.11
CA ASP A 111 -0.46 -15.39 7.31
C ASP A 111 -0.25 -14.02 7.93
N VAL A 112 -1.40 -13.37 8.23
CA VAL A 112 -1.50 -12.10 8.96
C VAL A 112 -0.58 -11.01 8.39
N GLN A 113 -0.87 -10.54 7.18
CA GLN A 113 -0.15 -9.40 6.61
C GLN A 113 -0.52 -8.08 7.27
N ILE A 114 -1.72 -7.96 7.85
CA ILE A 114 -2.17 -6.74 8.51
C ILE A 114 -2.46 -7.03 9.97
N VAL A 115 -1.95 -6.17 10.85
CA VAL A 115 -2.31 -6.17 12.27
C VAL A 115 -2.94 -4.84 12.61
N PHE A 116 -4.21 -4.84 13.01
CA PHE A 116 -4.88 -3.64 13.53
C PHE A 116 -4.74 -3.57 15.05
N ALA A 117 -4.66 -2.34 15.57
CA ALA A 117 -4.71 -2.12 17.01
C ALA A 117 -6.10 -2.48 17.58
N ARG A 118 -7.14 -2.17 16.80
CA ARG A 118 -8.54 -2.46 17.11
C ARG A 118 -9.36 -2.56 15.83
N ILE A 119 -10.26 -3.52 15.78
CA ILE A 119 -11.29 -3.66 14.75
C ILE A 119 -12.59 -3.15 15.37
N ASP A 120 -13.15 -2.09 14.79
CA ASP A 120 -14.44 -1.57 15.22
C ASP A 120 -15.56 -2.36 14.54
N PRO A 121 -16.40 -3.11 15.29
CA PRO A 121 -17.51 -3.83 14.70
C PRO A 121 -18.64 -2.90 14.23
N ALA A 122 -18.66 -1.61 14.60
CA ALA A 122 -19.65 -0.68 14.08
C ALA A 122 -19.28 -0.08 12.71
N ASP A 123 -18.04 -0.27 12.25
CA ASP A 123 -17.57 0.19 10.94
C ASP A 123 -17.91 -0.85 9.87
N GLU A 124 -19.10 -0.73 9.28
CA GLU A 124 -19.62 -1.66 8.26
C GLU A 124 -18.66 -1.84 7.06
N GLN A 125 -17.93 -0.79 6.68
CA GLN A 125 -16.95 -0.86 5.59
C GLN A 125 -15.74 -1.71 5.99
N ARG A 126 -15.19 -1.49 7.19
CA ARG A 126 -14.08 -2.29 7.71
C ARG A 126 -14.50 -3.72 8.06
N GLN A 127 -15.74 -3.94 8.50
CA GLN A 127 -16.26 -5.28 8.78
C GLN A 127 -16.23 -6.14 7.51
N ARG A 128 -16.80 -5.66 6.41
CA ARG A 128 -16.80 -6.40 5.14
C ARG A 128 -15.37 -6.70 4.67
N PHE A 129 -14.48 -5.72 4.78
CA PHE A 129 -13.06 -5.91 4.47
C PHE A 129 -12.42 -6.99 5.35
N TYR A 130 -12.67 -6.96 6.66
CA TYR A 130 -12.16 -7.93 7.61
C TYR A 130 -12.69 -9.34 7.32
N GLU A 131 -14.00 -9.49 7.09
CA GLU A 131 -14.61 -10.78 6.83
C GLU A 131 -14.01 -11.48 5.62
N VAL A 132 -13.82 -10.74 4.51
CA VAL A 132 -13.20 -11.26 3.28
C VAL A 132 -11.73 -11.58 3.49
N ASN A 133 -11.01 -10.80 4.30
CA ASN A 133 -9.56 -10.90 4.49
C ASN A 133 -9.15 -11.48 5.85
N ARG A 134 -10.06 -12.19 6.55
CA ARG A 134 -9.86 -12.69 7.92
C ARG A 134 -8.62 -13.57 8.12
N HIS A 135 -8.15 -14.21 7.06
CA HIS A 135 -6.93 -15.02 7.06
C HIS A 135 -5.65 -14.15 7.07
N ALA A 136 -5.74 -12.94 6.51
CA ALA A 136 -4.61 -12.01 6.37
C ALA A 136 -4.62 -10.89 7.42
N ILE A 137 -5.59 -10.86 8.35
CA ILE A 137 -5.78 -9.79 9.33
C ILE A 137 -5.81 -10.35 10.75
N ALA A 138 -5.13 -9.68 11.68
CA ALA A 138 -5.27 -9.91 13.11
C ALA A 138 -5.51 -8.61 13.88
N GLU A 139 -6.07 -8.73 15.08
CA GLU A 139 -6.14 -7.66 16.07
C GLU A 139 -5.20 -7.98 17.24
N ARG A 140 -4.21 -7.11 17.47
CA ARG A 140 -3.22 -7.24 18.56
C ARG A 140 -2.65 -5.85 18.92
N PRO A 141 -2.09 -5.67 20.14
CA PRO A 141 -1.33 -4.47 20.46
C PRO A 141 -0.18 -4.26 19.47
N LEU A 142 -0.13 -3.13 18.78
CA LEU A 142 0.79 -2.91 17.66
C LEU A 142 2.27 -3.00 18.08
N GLU A 143 2.59 -2.53 19.28
CA GLU A 143 3.95 -2.54 19.83
C GLU A 143 4.47 -3.97 20.02
N SER A 144 3.57 -4.92 20.33
CA SER A 144 3.91 -6.34 20.48
C SER A 144 4.28 -7.01 19.16
N CYS A 145 3.94 -6.38 18.03
CA CYS A 145 4.19 -6.88 16.67
C CYS A 145 5.44 -6.24 16.03
N LEU A 146 6.18 -5.40 16.77
CA LEU A 146 7.43 -4.78 16.31
C LEU A 146 8.66 -5.65 16.63
N ASP A 147 8.43 -6.95 16.83
CA ASP A 147 9.43 -8.01 16.70
C ASP A 147 9.83 -8.26 15.23
N GLU A 148 8.97 -7.82 14.29
CA GLU A 148 9.21 -7.72 12.85
C GLU A 148 9.16 -6.23 12.39
N GLU A 149 9.86 -5.91 11.30
CA GLU A 149 9.83 -4.58 10.69
C GLU A 149 8.64 -4.44 9.74
N PRO A 150 7.68 -3.51 9.99
CA PRO A 150 6.54 -3.33 9.11
C PRO A 150 6.93 -2.61 7.83
N VAL A 151 6.24 -2.93 6.73
CA VAL A 151 6.34 -2.21 5.45
C VAL A 151 5.80 -0.78 5.61
N GLN A 152 4.68 -0.63 6.31
CA GLN A 152 4.02 0.66 6.52
C GLN A 152 3.14 0.63 7.77
N ILE A 153 2.92 1.82 8.33
CA ILE A 153 1.87 2.08 9.32
C ILE A 153 0.70 2.73 8.59
N MET A 154 -0.49 2.19 8.75
CA MET A 154 -1.71 2.64 8.09
C MET A 154 -2.68 3.17 9.14
N TYR A 155 -3.47 4.16 8.77
CA TYR A 155 -4.54 4.70 9.58
C TYR A 155 -5.82 4.74 8.76
N SER A 156 -6.91 4.26 9.36
CA SER A 156 -8.21 4.20 8.72
C SER A 156 -9.32 4.70 9.60
N GLY A 157 -10.04 5.72 9.14
CA GLY A 157 -11.19 6.27 9.83
C GLY A 157 -11.75 7.49 9.11
N PRO A 158 -12.65 8.24 9.76
CA PRO A 158 -13.29 9.41 9.16
C PRO A 158 -12.27 10.43 8.63
N LEU A 159 -12.57 11.02 7.47
CA LEU A 159 -11.63 11.92 6.77
C LEU A 159 -11.13 13.08 7.64
N GLY A 160 -12.01 13.70 8.44
CA GLY A 160 -11.63 14.77 9.37
C GLY A 160 -10.58 14.32 10.40
N ARG A 161 -10.71 13.08 10.91
CA ARG A 161 -9.76 12.48 11.86
C ARG A 161 -8.41 12.19 11.18
N MET A 162 -8.43 11.75 9.93
CA MET A 162 -7.21 11.49 9.14
C MET A 162 -6.48 12.77 8.74
N ARG A 163 -7.21 13.84 8.41
CA ARG A 163 -6.63 15.17 8.15
C ARG A 163 -5.95 15.73 9.41
N ALA A 164 -6.62 15.63 10.56
CA ALA A 164 -6.05 16.05 11.84
C ALA A 164 -4.76 15.26 12.18
N LEU A 165 -4.75 13.95 11.95
CA LEU A 165 -3.55 13.11 12.11
C LEU A 165 -2.43 13.57 11.17
N HIS A 166 -2.74 13.79 9.89
CA HIS A 166 -1.76 14.20 8.91
C HIS A 166 -1.09 15.53 9.32
N GLU A 167 -1.88 16.53 9.69
CA GLU A 167 -1.35 17.81 10.19
C GLU A 167 -0.51 17.64 11.46
N HIS A 168 -0.94 16.76 12.37
CA HIS A 168 -0.22 16.46 13.61
C HIS A 168 1.16 15.86 13.32
N LEU A 169 1.23 14.84 12.45
CA LEU A 169 2.49 14.19 12.08
C LEU A 169 3.43 15.11 11.29
N GLN A 170 2.89 15.98 10.42
CA GLN A 170 3.67 16.99 9.69
C GLN A 170 4.32 18.02 10.62
N LYS A 171 3.58 18.52 11.61
CA LYS A 171 4.11 19.45 12.62
C LYS A 171 5.21 18.83 13.49
N GLY A 172 5.26 17.50 13.58
CA GLY A 172 6.30 16.73 14.27
C GLY A 172 7.69 16.75 13.61
N GLY A 173 7.85 17.39 12.45
CA GLY A 173 9.16 17.75 11.88
C GLY A 173 10.02 16.56 11.42
N GLN A 174 9.45 15.60 10.70
CA GLN A 174 10.17 14.41 10.23
C GLN A 174 10.36 14.43 8.70
N SER A 175 11.57 14.74 8.23
CA SER A 175 11.94 14.74 6.79
C SER A 175 12.20 13.34 6.20
N HIS A 176 12.04 12.28 6.99
CA HIS A 176 12.42 10.91 6.62
C HIS A 176 11.26 10.01 6.16
N PHE A 177 10.00 10.47 6.21
CA PHE A 177 8.82 9.64 5.91
C PHE A 177 7.96 10.23 4.80
N SER A 178 7.48 9.37 3.90
CA SER A 178 6.42 9.76 2.97
C SER A 178 5.06 9.57 3.65
N HIS A 179 4.22 10.58 3.48
CA HIS A 179 2.85 10.60 3.98
C HIS A 179 1.96 10.47 2.74
N ALA A 180 1.18 9.40 2.64
CA ALA A 180 0.22 9.22 1.54
C ALA A 180 -1.19 9.17 2.11
N ALA A 181 -2.02 10.14 1.76
CA ALA A 181 -3.45 10.16 2.06
C ALA A 181 -4.23 9.72 0.82
N LYS A 182 -5.19 8.79 0.97
CA LYS A 182 -6.14 8.40 -0.08
C LYS A 182 -7.56 8.66 0.42
N GLU A 183 -8.35 9.47 -0.26
CA GLU A 183 -9.72 9.79 0.17
C GLU A 183 -10.78 8.76 -0.32
N LYS A 184 -10.40 7.52 -0.68
CA LYS A 184 -11.30 6.57 -1.37
C LYS A 184 -11.44 5.21 -0.65
N CYS A 185 -12.66 4.68 -0.66
CA CYS A 185 -13.23 3.63 0.20
C CYS A 185 -12.49 2.28 0.33
N ASP A 186 -11.57 1.91 -0.56
CA ASP A 186 -11.01 0.54 -0.60
C ASP A 186 -9.56 0.42 -0.12
N CYS A 187 -8.94 1.51 0.32
CA CYS A 187 -7.58 1.53 0.86
C CYS A 187 -7.55 2.41 2.12
N PRO A 188 -6.75 2.09 3.16
CA PRO A 188 -6.69 2.93 4.34
C PRO A 188 -6.38 4.39 3.97
N PRO A 189 -7.19 5.35 4.45
CA PRO A 189 -7.16 6.72 3.99
C PRO A 189 -5.86 7.47 4.28
N PHE A 190 -5.00 6.93 5.12
CA PHE A 190 -3.70 7.51 5.40
C PHE A 190 -2.66 6.41 5.67
N SER A 191 -1.46 6.54 5.09
CA SER A 191 -0.35 5.61 5.30
C SER A 191 0.97 6.36 5.44
N VAL A 192 1.81 5.86 6.34
CA VAL A 192 3.18 6.29 6.58
C VAL A 192 4.10 5.17 6.12
N SER A 193 4.98 5.48 5.17
CA SER A 193 5.99 4.56 4.66
C SER A 193 7.34 5.27 4.55
N ARG A 194 8.43 4.50 4.45
CA ARG A 194 9.77 5.09 4.32
C ARG A 194 9.85 5.86 3.00
N CYS A 195 10.35 7.10 3.03
CA CYS A 195 10.43 7.93 1.83
C CYS A 195 11.45 7.33 0.83
N CYS A 196 11.16 7.44 -0.47
CA CYS A 196 12.09 7.02 -1.52
C CYS A 196 13.20 8.08 -1.69
N SER A 197 14.09 8.21 -0.71
CA SER A 197 15.27 9.07 -0.81
C SER A 197 16.44 8.36 -1.51
N SER A 198 16.19 7.75 -2.68
CA SER A 198 17.27 7.32 -3.56
C SER A 198 17.81 8.53 -4.31
N PRO A 199 19.15 8.76 -4.37
CA PRO A 199 19.75 9.81 -5.20
C PRO A 199 19.34 9.73 -6.69
N ALA A 200 18.90 8.55 -7.13
CA ALA A 200 18.47 8.28 -8.50
C ALA A 200 17.12 8.92 -8.91
N CYS A 201 16.35 9.48 -7.98
CA CYS A 201 15.09 10.18 -8.28
C CYS A 201 15.24 11.70 -8.44
N ARG A 202 16.48 12.23 -8.50
CA ARG A 202 16.76 13.66 -8.67
C ARG A 202 17.45 14.02 -9.99
N SER A 203 17.39 13.16 -11.00
CA SER A 203 17.95 13.40 -12.34
C SER A 203 16.91 13.24 -13.42
#